data_AF-A0A6A4UKK3-F1
#
_entry.id   AF-A0A6A4UKK3-F1
#
_cell.length_a   1.000
_cell.length_b   1.000
_cell.length_c   1.000
_cell.angle_alpha   90.00
_cell.angle_beta   90.00
_cell.angle_gamma   90.00
#
_symmetry.space_group_name_H-M   'P 1'
#
loop_
_entity.id
_entity.type
_entity.pdbx_description
1 polymer ?
#
loop_
_entity_poly.entity_id
_entity_poly.type
_entity_poly.pdbx_seq_one_letter_code
_entity_poly.pdbx_strand_id
1 'polypeptide(L)'
;MSVELRRLMVGSQAIEYVITRRERKTLEIAVEPDASVSVAAPIDATIDSIEIRLRRRAAWIMRQQRYFLQFLPRTPERLFISGETHLYLGRQYRLKVVPHVQAGVKLTCGFIVVQTHRPNSTEVTRELVDAWYRERAHVKCKRCVNPVGLLD
;
A
#
# COMPACT_ATOMS: atom_id res chain seq x y z
N MET A 1 -15.81 17.66 -7.55
CA MET A 1 -15.93 16.20 -7.34
C MET A 1 -16.81 16.00 -6.12
N SER A 2 -18.01 15.44 -6.29
CA SER A 2 -18.91 15.17 -5.16
C SER A 2 -18.71 13.73 -4.71
N VAL A 3 -18.41 13.56 -3.43
CA VAL A 3 -18.23 12.26 -2.77
C VAL A 3 -19.46 12.00 -1.92
N GLU A 4 -20.18 10.91 -2.19
CA GLU A 4 -21.38 10.54 -1.43
C GLU A 4 -21.15 9.22 -0.71
N LEU A 5 -21.24 9.23 0.63
CA LEU A 5 -21.26 8.01 1.43
C LEU A 5 -22.68 7.45 1.49
N ARG A 6 -22.84 6.17 1.19
CA ARG A 6 -24.13 5.48 1.20
C ARG A 6 -24.00 4.07 1.76
N ARG A 7 -25.14 3.49 2.11
CA ARG A 7 -25.27 2.13 2.63
C ARG A 7 -26.38 1.40 1.89
N LEU A 8 -26.11 0.16 1.47
CA LEU A 8 -27.05 -0.73 0.80
C LEU A 8 -27.25 -2.00 1.63
N MET A 9 -28.49 -2.35 1.94
CA MET A 9 -28.83 -3.61 2.61
C MET A 9 -29.00 -4.74 1.59
N VAL A 10 -28.27 -5.84 1.79
CA VAL A 10 -28.36 -7.08 1.00
C VAL A 10 -28.60 -8.24 1.96
N GLY A 11 -29.85 -8.68 2.07
CA GLY A 11 -30.27 -9.63 3.10
C GLY A 11 -30.09 -9.00 4.49
N SER A 12 -29.31 -9.68 5.35
CA SER A 12 -28.94 -9.19 6.69
C SER A 12 -27.62 -8.39 6.74
N GLN A 13 -26.94 -8.22 5.61
CA GLN A 13 -25.63 -7.55 5.55
C GLN A 13 -25.75 -6.15 4.96
N ALA A 14 -24.97 -5.21 5.49
CA ALA A 14 -24.85 -3.86 4.99
C ALA A 14 -23.55 -3.71 4.17
N ILE A 15 -23.66 -3.15 2.97
CA ILE A 15 -22.51 -2.71 2.17
C ILE A 15 -22.45 -1.18 2.27
N GLU A 16 -21.41 -0.66 2.92
CA GLU A 16 -21.09 0.76 2.90
C GLU A 16 -20.21 1.06 1.69
N TYR A 17 -20.55 2.11 0.95
CA TYR A 17 -19.85 2.46 -0.28
C TYR A 17 -19.81 3.96 -0.52
N VAL A 18 -18.78 4.38 -1.24
CA VAL A 18 -18.55 5.78 -1.60
C VAL A 18 -18.74 5.95 -3.10
N ILE A 19 -19.59 6.89 -3.51
CA ILE A 19 -19.78 7.24 -4.92
C ILE A 19 -18.87 8.41 -5.28
N THR A 20 -18.11 8.24 -6.37
CA THR A 20 -17.42 9.33 -7.07
C THR A 20 -17.96 9.43 -8.49
N ARG A 21 -18.60 10.55 -8.82
CA ARG A 21 -19.08 10.83 -10.18
C ARG A 21 -18.01 11.49 -11.03
N ARG A 22 -17.78 10.98 -12.24
CA ARG A 22 -16.81 11.49 -13.22
C ARG A 22 -17.27 11.20 -14.65
N GLU A 23 -16.68 11.86 -15.63
CA GLU A 23 -16.91 11.53 -17.04
C GLU A 23 -16.41 10.11 -17.35
N ARG A 24 -17.36 9.19 -17.55
CA ARG A 24 -17.08 7.80 -17.92
C ARG A 24 -18.33 7.16 -18.52
N LYS A 25 -18.14 6.14 -19.36
CA LYS A 25 -19.24 5.43 -20.02
C LYS A 25 -19.88 4.33 -19.17
N THR A 26 -19.13 3.73 -18.24
CA THR A 26 -19.55 2.52 -17.52
C THR A 26 -19.42 2.70 -16.03
N LEU A 27 -20.28 2.07 -15.23
CA LEU A 27 -20.13 2.05 -13.77
C LEU A 27 -19.09 1.01 -13.34
N GLU A 28 -18.20 1.38 -12.43
CA GLU A 28 -17.20 0.50 -11.82
C GLU A 28 -17.39 0.40 -10.31
N ILE A 29 -17.23 -0.81 -9.80
CA ILE A 29 -17.27 -1.12 -8.37
C ILE A 29 -15.91 -1.74 -8.04
N ALA A 30 -15.19 -1.13 -7.11
CA ALA A 30 -13.95 -1.66 -6.58
C ALA A 30 -14.09 -1.91 -5.07
N VAL A 31 -13.37 -2.92 -4.59
CA VAL A 31 -13.16 -3.15 -3.16
C VAL A 31 -11.69 -2.86 -2.91
N GLU A 32 -11.44 -1.85 -2.10
CA GLU A 32 -10.09 -1.38 -1.82
C GLU A 32 -9.40 -2.31 -0.81
N PRO A 33 -8.06 -2.29 -0.70
CA PRO A 33 -7.35 -3.19 0.18
C PRO A 33 -7.58 -2.93 1.69
N ASP A 34 -8.32 -1.88 2.06
CA ASP A 34 -8.81 -1.63 3.43
C ASP A 34 -10.25 -2.13 3.63
N ALA A 35 -10.77 -2.92 2.66
CA ALA A 35 -12.12 -3.44 2.56
C ALA A 35 -13.22 -2.39 2.33
N SER A 36 -12.89 -1.13 2.08
CA SER A 36 -13.87 -0.13 1.65
C SER A 36 -14.36 -0.41 0.23
N VAL A 37 -15.60 0.00 -0.07
CA VAL A 37 -16.20 -0.16 -1.40
C VAL A 37 -16.29 1.20 -2.08
N SER A 38 -15.65 1.31 -3.24
CA SER A 38 -15.70 2.53 -4.06
C SER A 38 -16.52 2.28 -5.33
N VAL A 39 -17.36 3.25 -5.67
CA VAL A 39 -18.20 3.24 -6.88
C VAL A 39 -17.87 4.45 -7.70
N ALA A 40 -17.26 4.22 -8.86
CA ALA A 40 -17.02 5.28 -9.81
C ALA A 40 -18.09 5.23 -10.91
N ALA A 41 -18.97 6.23 -10.89
CA ALA A 41 -20.19 6.27 -11.70
C ALA A 41 -20.15 7.40 -12.75
N PRO A 42 -20.81 7.22 -13.91
CA PRO A 42 -21.15 8.32 -14.82
C PRO A 42 -21.90 9.46 -14.11
N ILE A 43 -21.82 10.68 -14.66
CA ILE A 43 -22.46 11.88 -14.07
C ILE A 43 -23.98 11.73 -14.02
N ASP A 44 -24.56 11.10 -15.03
CA ASP A 44 -25.99 10.85 -15.23
C ASP A 44 -26.50 9.55 -14.58
N ALA A 45 -25.63 8.77 -13.96
CA ALA A 45 -26.02 7.51 -13.34
C ALA A 45 -26.90 7.74 -12.10
N THR A 46 -28.10 7.16 -12.12
CA THR A 46 -29.04 7.20 -11.00
C THR A 46 -28.59 6.29 -9.86
N ILE A 47 -29.00 6.62 -8.63
CA ILE A 47 -28.72 5.77 -7.46
C ILE A 47 -29.28 4.36 -7.65
N ASP A 48 -30.50 4.22 -8.17
CA ASP A 48 -31.11 2.91 -8.41
C ASP A 48 -30.27 2.05 -9.35
N SER A 49 -29.73 2.64 -10.43
CA SER A 49 -28.85 1.93 -11.36
C SER A 49 -27.55 1.44 -10.69
N ILE A 50 -27.03 2.24 -9.75
CA ILE A 50 -25.85 1.91 -8.96
C ILE A 50 -26.17 0.75 -8.01
N GLU A 51 -27.26 0.86 -7.25
CA GLU A 51 -27.68 -0.14 -6.28
C GLU A 51 -28.03 -1.47 -6.93
N ILE A 52 -28.67 -1.49 -8.11
CA ILE A 52 -28.93 -2.71 -8.88
C ILE A 52 -27.60 -3.42 -9.19
N ARG A 53 -26.58 -2.68 -9.63
CA ARG A 53 -25.27 -3.26 -9.96
C ARG A 53 -24.52 -3.74 -8.71
N LEU A 54 -24.61 -3.01 -7.60
CA LEU A 54 -24.09 -3.42 -6.30
C LEU A 54 -24.75 -4.71 -5.81
N ARG A 55 -26.08 -4.83 -5.87
CA ARG A 55 -26.82 -6.07 -5.49
C ARG A 55 -26.36 -7.26 -6.33
N ARG A 56 -26.22 -7.10 -7.65
CA ARG A 56 -25.70 -8.15 -8.55
C ARG A 56 -24.28 -8.59 -8.20
N ARG A 57 -23.45 -7.69 -7.64
CA ARG A 57 -22.08 -7.98 -7.22
C ARG A 57 -21.91 -8.26 -5.73
N ALA A 58 -22.97 -8.27 -4.92
CA ALA A 58 -22.87 -8.33 -3.46
C ALA A 58 -22.03 -9.52 -2.96
N ALA A 59 -22.26 -10.72 -3.49
CA ALA A 59 -21.46 -11.90 -3.13
C ALA A 59 -19.97 -11.75 -3.48
N TRP A 60 -19.66 -11.12 -4.62
CA TRP A 60 -18.29 -10.82 -5.00
C TRP A 60 -17.66 -9.77 -4.07
N ILE A 61 -18.40 -8.70 -3.75
CA ILE A 61 -17.94 -7.64 -2.84
C ILE A 61 -17.58 -8.23 -1.49
N MET A 62 -18.48 -9.01 -0.89
CA MET A 62 -18.27 -9.65 0.41
C MET A 62 -17.07 -10.60 0.39
N ARG A 63 -16.88 -11.34 -0.71
CA ARG A 63 -15.70 -12.20 -0.88
C ARG A 63 -14.41 -11.39 -0.95
N GLN A 64 -14.39 -10.28 -1.67
CA GLN A 64 -13.22 -9.39 -1.73
C GLN A 64 -12.94 -8.73 -0.39
N GLN A 65 -13.97 -8.23 0.31
CA GLN A 65 -13.81 -7.67 1.66
C GLN A 65 -13.20 -8.70 2.60
N ARG A 66 -13.73 -9.92 2.64
CA ARG A 66 -13.17 -11.01 3.46
C ARG A 66 -11.72 -11.32 3.10
N TYR A 67 -11.39 -11.34 1.81
CA TYR A 67 -10.02 -11.54 1.35
C TYR A 67 -9.09 -10.43 1.83
N PHE A 68 -9.48 -9.15 1.73
CA PHE A 68 -8.63 -8.05 2.17
C PHE A 68 -8.50 -7.94 3.69
N LEU A 69 -9.58 -8.22 4.43
CA LEU A 69 -9.57 -8.23 5.89
C LEU A 69 -8.54 -9.22 6.48
N GLN A 70 -8.19 -10.30 5.76
CA GLN A 70 -7.17 -11.26 6.21
C GLN A 70 -5.75 -10.66 6.27
N PHE A 71 -5.53 -9.52 5.61
CA PHE A 71 -4.25 -8.80 5.60
C PHE A 71 -4.24 -7.60 6.57
N LEU A 72 -5.27 -7.48 7.42
CA LEU A 72 -5.34 -6.48 8.48
C LEU A 72 -4.95 -7.07 9.85
N PRO A 73 -4.33 -6.29 10.76
CA PRO A 73 -3.90 -4.90 10.55
C PRO A 73 -2.71 -4.83 9.58
N ARG A 74 -2.67 -3.76 8.77
CA ARG A 74 -1.52 -3.52 7.88
C ARG A 74 -0.23 -3.45 8.70
N THR A 75 0.89 -3.73 8.04
CA THR A 75 2.21 -3.43 8.62
C THR A 75 2.16 -1.97 9.10
N PRO A 76 2.35 -1.71 10.41
CA PRO A 76 2.30 -0.36 10.93
C PRO A 76 3.30 0.51 10.19
N GLU A 77 3.05 1.83 10.17
CA GLU A 77 4.02 2.75 9.60
C GLU A 77 5.39 2.58 10.27
N ARG A 78 6.43 2.64 9.45
CA ARG A 78 7.80 2.51 9.93
C ARG A 78 8.19 3.77 10.70
N LEU A 79 8.65 3.58 11.93
CA LEU A 79 9.03 4.67 12.84
C LEU A 79 10.50 5.04 12.69
N PHE A 80 11.30 4.22 12.03
CA PHE A 80 12.74 4.36 11.84
C PHE A 80 13.50 4.55 13.17
N ILE A 81 13.06 3.81 14.19
CA ILE A 81 13.69 3.82 15.52
C ILE A 81 14.66 2.64 15.69
N SER A 82 15.67 2.83 16.54
CA SER A 82 16.60 1.75 16.87
C SER A 82 15.84 0.55 17.46
N GLY A 83 16.13 -0.65 16.97
CA GLY A 83 15.47 -1.90 17.32
C GLY A 83 14.33 -2.32 16.38
N GLU A 84 13.79 -1.39 15.57
CA GLU A 84 12.73 -1.68 14.60
C GLU A 84 13.18 -2.71 13.55
N THR A 85 12.30 -3.64 13.19
CA THR A 85 12.59 -4.65 12.17
C THR A 85 12.27 -4.14 10.76
N HIS A 86 13.26 -4.22 9.89
CA HIS A 86 13.18 -3.86 8.49
C HIS A 86 13.45 -5.09 7.61
N LEU A 87 12.65 -5.27 6.57
CA LEU A 87 12.91 -6.28 5.53
C LEU A 87 13.91 -5.74 4.50
N TYR A 88 14.91 -6.55 4.14
CA TYR A 88 15.80 -6.32 3.02
C TYR A 88 16.07 -7.65 2.30
N LEU A 89 15.70 -7.70 1.01
CA LEU A 89 15.83 -8.90 0.15
C LEU A 89 15.25 -10.18 0.79
N GLY A 90 14.07 -10.06 1.41
CA GLY A 90 13.35 -11.18 2.04
C GLY A 90 13.89 -11.60 3.41
N ARG A 91 14.91 -10.93 3.95
CA ARG A 91 15.43 -11.19 5.31
C ARG A 91 15.11 -10.03 6.24
N GLN A 92 14.84 -10.35 7.51
CA GLN A 92 14.59 -9.37 8.55
C GLN A 92 15.91 -8.87 9.15
N TYR A 93 16.03 -7.56 9.32
CA TYR A 93 17.16 -6.91 9.97
C TYR A 93 16.65 -5.90 10.99
N ARG A 94 17.31 -5.79 12.13
CA ARG A 94 16.97 -4.76 13.13
C ARG A 94 17.71 -3.47 12.83
N LEU A 95 17.06 -2.34 12.98
CA LEU A 95 17.70 -1.04 12.85
C LEU A 95 18.62 -0.81 14.06
N LYS A 96 19.82 -0.31 13.82
CA LYS A 96 20.74 0.12 14.88
C LYS A 96 21.26 1.50 14.53
N VAL A 97 20.77 2.52 15.22
CA VAL A 97 21.19 3.91 15.01
C VAL A 97 22.31 4.24 16.00
N VAL A 98 23.44 4.73 15.49
CA VAL A 98 24.63 5.05 16.30
C VAL A 98 25.18 6.44 15.96
N PRO A 99 25.66 7.21 16.97
CA PRO A 99 26.33 8.47 16.74
C PRO A 99 27.62 8.26 15.93
N HIS A 100 27.84 9.10 14.92
CA HIS A 100 29.05 9.06 14.11
C HIS A 100 29.27 10.39 13.37
N VAL A 101 30.54 10.74 13.11
CA VAL A 101 30.91 11.97 12.39
C VAL A 101 30.52 11.95 10.92
N GLN A 102 30.57 10.77 10.28
CA GLN A 102 30.11 10.55 8.91
C GLN A 102 28.74 9.88 8.90
N ALA A 103 27.85 10.38 8.05
CA ALA A 103 26.55 9.77 7.82
C ALA A 103 26.65 8.60 6.84
N GLY A 104 25.99 7.48 7.15
CA GLY A 104 26.02 6.32 6.27
C GLY A 104 25.20 5.15 6.80
N VAL A 105 24.89 4.20 5.92
CA VAL A 105 24.12 3.00 6.26
C VAL A 105 24.85 1.76 5.76
N LYS A 106 24.95 0.75 6.62
CA LYS A 106 25.58 -0.53 6.28
C LYS A 106 24.81 -1.71 6.86
N LEU A 107 24.95 -2.85 6.21
CA LEU A 107 24.39 -4.11 6.69
C LEU A 107 25.47 -4.86 7.48
N THR A 108 25.18 -5.27 8.72
CA THR A 108 26.15 -6.01 9.55
C THR A 108 25.42 -6.92 10.54
N CYS A 109 25.73 -8.22 10.55
CA CYS A 109 25.27 -9.18 11.56
C CYS A 109 23.76 -9.11 11.92
N GLY A 110 22.88 -9.07 10.91
CA GLY A 110 21.42 -8.98 11.16
C GLY A 110 20.92 -7.58 11.51
N PHE A 111 21.77 -6.55 11.39
CA PHE A 111 21.40 -5.15 11.56
C PHE A 111 21.54 -4.35 10.27
N ILE A 112 20.64 -3.38 10.11
CA ILE A 112 20.85 -2.19 9.29
C ILE A 112 21.41 -1.13 10.24
N VAL A 113 22.71 -0.89 10.18
CA VAL A 113 23.41 0.07 11.04
C VAL A 113 23.39 1.43 10.36
N VAL A 114 22.75 2.40 11.01
CA VAL A 114 22.69 3.80 10.59
C VAL A 114 23.67 4.60 11.43
N GLN A 115 24.63 5.23 10.78
CA GLN A 115 25.62 6.11 11.37
C GLN A 115 25.23 7.55 11.05
N THR A 116 25.15 8.42 12.05
CA THR A 116 24.74 9.82 11.85
C THR A 116 25.17 10.73 13.02
N HIS A 117 25.30 12.02 12.76
CA HIS A 117 25.50 13.04 13.79
C HIS A 117 24.22 13.33 14.60
N ARG A 118 23.05 12.91 14.09
CA ARG A 118 21.73 13.08 14.73
C ARG A 118 21.04 11.73 15.00
N PRO A 119 21.57 10.89 15.92
CA PRO A 119 21.06 9.52 16.14
C PRO A 119 19.64 9.45 16.73
N ASN A 120 19.13 10.55 17.29
CA ASN A 120 17.78 10.63 17.85
C ASN A 120 16.74 11.19 16.88
N SER A 121 17.13 11.62 15.67
CA SER A 121 16.18 12.09 14.66
C SER A 121 15.73 10.91 13.77
N THR A 122 14.44 10.58 13.87
CA THR A 122 13.83 9.54 13.05
C THR A 122 13.74 9.96 11.58
N GLU A 123 13.61 11.25 11.31
CA GLU A 123 13.57 11.83 9.97
C GLU A 123 14.91 11.63 9.26
N VAL A 124 16.03 11.97 9.91
CA VAL A 124 17.38 11.73 9.38
C VAL A 124 17.65 10.25 9.18
N THR A 125 17.20 9.42 10.12
CA THR A 125 17.35 7.96 10.04
C THR A 125 16.58 7.41 8.84
N ARG A 126 15.34 7.87 8.62
CA ARG A 126 14.51 7.55 7.45
C ARG A 126 15.19 7.93 6.15
N GLU A 127 15.64 9.18 6.03
CA GLU A 127 16.31 9.68 4.82
C GLU A 127 17.53 8.83 4.44
N LEU A 128 18.38 8.51 5.43
CA LEU A 128 19.58 7.69 5.22
C LEU A 128 19.24 6.27 4.80
N VAL A 129 18.29 5.63 5.47
CA VAL A 129 17.86 4.26 5.18
C VAL A 129 17.20 4.17 3.80
N ASP A 130 16.35 5.12 3.45
CA ASP A 130 15.68 5.16 2.14
C ASP A 130 16.69 5.40 1.01
N ALA A 131 17.62 6.34 1.20
CA ALA A 131 18.70 6.57 0.23
C ALA A 131 19.53 5.30 0.02
N TRP A 132 19.87 4.60 1.10
CA TRP A 132 20.60 3.34 1.04
C TRP A 132 19.82 2.23 0.33
N TYR A 133 18.51 2.09 0.58
CA TYR A 133 17.67 1.15 -0.15
C TYR A 133 17.65 1.46 -1.65
N ARG A 134 17.50 2.73 -2.03
CA ARG A 134 17.51 3.15 -3.44
C ARG A 134 18.84 2.80 -4.09
N GLU A 135 19.97 3.13 -3.47
CA GLU A 135 21.30 2.79 -3.98
C GLU A 135 21.43 1.28 -4.21
N ARG A 136 21.06 0.46 -3.21
CA ARG A 136 21.11 -1.00 -3.31
C ARG A 136 20.19 -1.57 -4.38
N ALA A 137 19.03 -0.95 -4.60
CA ALA A 137 18.13 -1.32 -5.69
C ALA A 137 18.78 -1.06 -7.05
N HIS A 138 19.44 0.08 -7.26
CA HIS A 138 20.13 0.40 -8.51
C HIS A 138 21.30 -0.55 -8.79
N VAL A 139 22.09 -0.91 -7.76
CA VAL A 139 23.19 -1.88 -7.91
C VAL A 139 22.65 -3.25 -8.31
N LYS A 140 21.52 -3.70 -7.75
CA LYS A 140 20.91 -4.99 -8.08
C LYS A 140 20.20 -4.98 -9.44
N CYS A 141 19.63 -3.84 -9.83
CA CYS A 141 18.88 -3.65 -11.08
C CYS A 141 19.78 -3.50 -12.33
N LYS A 142 21.09 -3.74 -12.23
CA LYS A 142 21.99 -3.87 -13.41
C LYS A 142 22.04 -5.29 -14.00
N ARG A 143 21.33 -6.27 -13.42
CA ARG A 143 21.44 -7.69 -13.80
C ARG A 143 20.14 -8.35 -14.28
N CYS A 144 19.04 -7.59 -14.42
CA CYS A 144 17.72 -8.13 -14.77
C CYS A 144 17.04 -7.49 -15.99
N VAL A 145 17.78 -6.83 -16.89
CA VAL A 145 17.27 -6.51 -18.24
C VAL A 145 17.98 -7.42 -19.23
N ASN A 146 17.59 -8.70 -19.27
CA ASN A 146 17.65 -9.45 -20.51
C ASN A 146 16.34 -9.11 -21.24
N PRO A 147 16.35 -8.45 -22.42
CA PRO A 147 15.18 -8.44 -23.25
C PRO A 147 14.92 -9.90 -23.64
N VAL A 148 13.88 -10.49 -23.05
CA VAL A 148 13.33 -11.76 -23.54
C VAL A 148 12.84 -11.47 -24.95
N GLY A 149 13.42 -12.16 -25.93
CA GLY A 149 13.09 -12.01 -27.34
C GLY A 149 11.61 -12.25 -27.60
N LEU A 150 11.02 -11.33 -28.35
CA LEU A 150 9.78 -11.56 -29.11
C LEU A 150 10.20 -12.18 -30.44
N LEU A 151 10.07 -13.50 -30.54
CA LEU A 151 9.66 -14.14 -31.78
C LEU A 151 8.20 -14.51 -31.57
N ASP A 152 7.33 -13.87 -32.37
CA ASP A 152 6.16 -14.44 -33.02
C ASP A 152 5.77 -13.49 -34.16
#